data_AF-A0A957P0J9-F1
#
_entry.id   AF-A0A957P0J9-F1
#
_cell.length_a   1.000
_cell.length_b   1.000
_cell.length_c   1.000
_cell.angle_alpha   90.00
_cell.angle_beta   90.00
_cell.angle_gamma   90.00
#
_symmetry.space_group_name_H-M   'P 1'
#
loop_
_entity.id
_entity.type
_entity.pdbx_description
1 polymer ?
#
loop_
_entity_poly.entity_id
_entity_poly.type
_entity_poly.pdbx_seq_one_letter_code
_entity_poly.pdbx_strand_id
1 'polypeptide(L)'
;MTISNASAYQTSPAPLGPAGMRRYFPFLDWLLHYRSEDLPGDLLAGIIVTIMLVPQGMAYALVAGLPPQVGLYASITPVFIYGLLGSSRTLAVGPVAIVSLMVAAGLGPIANGDVATYIQAAITLALLVGVMQVAMGFLRIGFLVNFLSHPVLVGFAAAAAIVIGFGQMKYVLGFSVPRGEFFETVHYTILHLAETNLAT
;
A
#
# COMPACT_ATOMS: atom_id res chain seq x y z
N MET A 1 35.40 8.63 -55.98
CA MET A 1 35.16 7.23 -55.56
C MET A 1 35.72 7.12 -54.15
N THR A 2 35.01 7.13 -53.03
CA THR A 2 33.57 7.06 -52.72
C THR A 2 33.43 7.69 -51.33
N ILE A 3 32.66 8.77 -51.19
CA ILE A 3 32.33 9.34 -49.87
C ILE A 3 31.15 8.53 -49.35
N SER A 4 31.41 7.69 -48.36
CA SER A 4 30.43 6.78 -47.76
C SER A 4 29.52 7.53 -46.79
N ASN A 5 28.24 7.61 -47.17
CA ASN A 5 27.02 7.71 -46.35
C ASN A 5 27.09 8.41 -44.98
N ALA A 6 26.73 9.69 -44.96
CA ALA A 6 26.14 10.36 -43.81
C ALA A 6 24.62 10.45 -44.02
N SER A 7 23.89 9.36 -43.77
CA SER A 7 22.42 9.32 -43.94
C SER A 7 21.77 8.22 -43.10
N ALA A 8 21.90 8.30 -41.77
CA ALA A 8 21.11 7.45 -40.85
C ALA A 8 21.02 8.04 -39.43
N TYR A 9 20.65 9.31 -39.28
CA TYR A 9 20.06 9.82 -38.03
C TYR A 9 18.66 10.34 -38.34
N GLN A 10 17.80 9.40 -38.75
CA GLN A 10 16.37 9.62 -38.81
C GLN A 10 15.87 9.45 -37.37
N THR A 11 15.72 10.56 -36.65
CA THR A 11 15.06 10.58 -35.35
C THR A 11 13.65 10.04 -35.57
N SER A 12 13.40 8.79 -35.13
CA SER A 12 12.05 8.26 -35.09
C SER A 12 11.18 9.25 -34.30
N PRO A 13 10.03 9.71 -34.83
CA PRO A 13 9.15 10.57 -34.07
C PRO A 13 8.79 9.85 -32.77
N ALA A 14 8.93 10.55 -31.65
CA ALA A 14 8.47 10.04 -30.36
C ALA A 14 7.01 9.55 -30.52
N PRO A 15 6.66 8.36 -30.01
CA PRO A 15 5.30 7.86 -30.16
C PRO A 15 4.32 8.92 -29.64
N LEU A 16 3.40 9.34 -30.51
CA LEU A 16 2.33 10.26 -30.15
C LEU A 16 1.59 9.64 -28.96
N GLY A 17 1.69 10.28 -27.79
CA GLY A 17 0.99 9.83 -26.59
C GLY A 17 -0.50 9.62 -26.88
N PRO A 18 -1.17 8.69 -26.18
CA PRO A 18 -2.53 8.27 -26.54
C PRO A 18 -3.49 9.47 -26.64
N ALA A 19 -4.07 9.67 -27.82
CA ALA A 19 -5.07 10.69 -28.07
C ALA A 19 -6.45 10.23 -27.54
N GLY A 20 -7.18 11.13 -26.86
CA GLY A 20 -8.57 10.90 -26.44
C GLY A 20 -8.75 9.99 -25.21
N MET A 21 -9.86 9.25 -25.18
CA MET A 21 -10.38 8.46 -24.03
C MET A 21 -9.36 7.49 -23.40
N ARG A 22 -8.33 7.09 -24.17
CA ARG A 22 -7.19 6.25 -23.72
C ARG A 22 -6.32 6.90 -22.63
N ARG A 23 -6.38 8.23 -22.48
CA ARG A 23 -5.70 8.96 -21.38
C ARG A 23 -6.40 8.80 -20.03
N TYR A 24 -7.71 8.56 -20.03
CA TYR A 24 -8.53 8.38 -18.82
C TYR A 24 -8.78 6.89 -18.50
N PHE A 25 -8.76 6.04 -19.53
CA PHE A 25 -8.89 4.59 -19.40
C PHE A 25 -7.65 3.89 -19.99
N PRO A 26 -6.50 3.99 -19.31
CA PRO A 26 -5.25 3.35 -19.76
C PRO A 26 -5.39 1.84 -19.89
N PHE A 27 -6.38 1.23 -19.22
CA PHE A 27 -6.59 -0.20 -19.30
C PHE A 27 -6.93 -0.72 -20.70
N LEU A 28 -7.59 0.12 -21.51
CA LEU A 28 -7.94 -0.22 -22.88
C LEU A 28 -6.71 -0.39 -23.75
N ASP A 29 -5.64 0.36 -23.49
CA ASP A 29 -4.44 0.32 -24.32
C ASP A 29 -3.69 -0.99 -24.11
N TRP A 30 -3.53 -1.45 -22.86
CA TRP A 30 -2.90 -2.74 -22.62
C TRP A 30 -3.77 -3.94 -22.98
N LEU A 31 -5.10 -3.82 -22.82
CA LEU A 31 -6.03 -4.90 -23.18
C LEU A 31 -6.05 -5.14 -24.70
N LEU A 32 -5.96 -4.07 -25.50
CA LEU A 32 -5.88 -4.17 -26.97
C LEU A 32 -4.55 -4.76 -27.47
N HIS A 33 -3.46 -4.58 -26.73
CA HIS A 33 -2.14 -5.13 -27.06
C HIS A 33 -1.81 -6.39 -26.23
N TYR A 34 -2.81 -7.01 -25.60
CA TYR A 34 -2.62 -8.19 -24.77
C TYR A 34 -2.27 -9.41 -25.61
N ARG A 35 -1.16 -10.07 -25.30
CA ARG A 35 -0.72 -11.28 -26.00
C ARG A 35 -1.12 -12.51 -25.18
N SER A 36 -1.65 -13.53 -25.84
CA SER A 36 -2.03 -14.79 -25.17
C SER A 36 -0.84 -15.49 -24.47
N GLU A 37 0.39 -15.15 -24.88
CA GLU A 37 1.63 -15.61 -24.24
C GLU A 37 1.81 -15.06 -22.80
N ASP A 38 1.20 -13.92 -22.46
CA ASP A 38 1.29 -13.31 -21.13
C ASP A 38 0.34 -13.99 -20.12
N LEU A 39 -0.72 -14.63 -20.60
CA LEU A 39 -1.81 -15.19 -19.78
C LEU A 39 -1.35 -16.17 -18.70
N PRO A 40 -0.45 -17.15 -18.98
CA PRO A 40 0.01 -18.07 -17.94
C PRO A 40 0.79 -17.35 -16.83
N GLY A 41 1.58 -16.33 -17.20
CA GLY A 41 2.36 -15.52 -16.26
C GLY A 41 1.46 -14.66 -15.38
N ASP A 42 0.49 -13.98 -15.98
CA ASP A 42 -0.48 -13.14 -15.26
C ASP A 42 -1.39 -13.97 -14.34
N LEU A 43 -1.79 -15.17 -14.77
CA LEU A 43 -2.59 -16.08 -13.95
C LEU A 43 -1.79 -16.55 -12.72
N LEU A 44 -0.54 -16.98 -12.92
CA LEU A 44 0.33 -17.41 -11.83
C LEU A 44 0.61 -16.24 -10.86
N ALA A 45 0.92 -15.06 -11.39
CA ALA A 45 1.14 -13.85 -10.59
C ALA A 45 -0.11 -13.49 -9.79
N GLY A 46 -1.30 -13.52 -10.41
CA GLY A 46 -2.58 -13.27 -9.74
C GLY A 46 -2.86 -14.23 -8.59
N ILE A 47 -2.57 -15.53 -8.78
CA ILE A 47 -2.70 -16.54 -7.72
C ILE A 47 -1.74 -16.23 -6.56
N ILE A 48 -0.46 -15.98 -6.85
CA ILE A 48 0.55 -15.68 -5.83
C ILE A 48 0.16 -14.41 -5.05
N VAL A 49 -0.20 -13.34 -5.75
CA VAL A 49 -0.62 -12.07 -5.14
C VAL A 49 -1.84 -12.29 -4.26
N THR A 50 -2.84 -13.04 -4.71
CA THR A 50 -4.05 -13.34 -3.93
C THR A 50 -3.73 -14.11 -2.65
N ILE A 51 -2.91 -15.16 -2.75
CA ILE A 51 -2.48 -15.96 -1.59
C ILE A 51 -1.73 -15.10 -0.58
N MET A 52 -0.91 -14.13 -1.04
CA MET A 52 -0.19 -13.21 -0.16
C MET A 52 -1.10 -12.13 0.45
N LEU A 53 -2.03 -11.57 -0.33
CA LEU A 53 -2.89 -10.45 0.10
C LEU A 53 -3.87 -10.81 1.21
N VAL A 54 -4.34 -12.06 1.26
CA VAL A 54 -5.30 -12.53 2.27
C VAL A 54 -4.73 -12.44 3.68
N PRO A 55 -3.63 -13.13 4.05
CA PRO A 55 -3.05 -13.03 5.38
C PRO A 55 -2.48 -11.62 5.65
N GLN A 56 -1.87 -10.99 4.64
CA GLN A 56 -1.30 -9.64 4.79
C GLN A 56 -2.38 -8.59 5.10
N GLY A 57 -3.50 -8.61 4.38
CA GLY A 57 -4.61 -7.68 4.59
C GLY A 57 -5.25 -7.86 5.96
N MET A 58 -5.46 -9.11 6.40
CA MET A 58 -5.98 -9.41 7.73
C MET A 58 -5.03 -8.91 8.84
N ALA A 59 -3.73 -9.14 8.71
CA ALA A 59 -2.73 -8.67 9.66
C ALA A 59 -2.72 -7.13 9.76
N TYR A 60 -2.81 -6.44 8.62
CA TYR A 60 -2.82 -4.98 8.58
C TYR A 60 -4.09 -4.37 9.15
N ALA A 61 -5.26 -5.00 8.96
CA ALA A 61 -6.47 -4.60 9.66
C ALA A 61 -6.32 -4.70 11.19
N LEU A 62 -5.71 -5.78 11.68
CA LEU A 62 -5.44 -5.96 13.11
C LEU A 62 -4.44 -4.94 13.66
N VAL A 63 -3.45 -4.54 12.86
CA VAL A 63 -2.53 -3.44 13.18
C VAL A 63 -3.28 -2.10 13.24
N ALA A 64 -4.24 -1.88 12.33
CA ALA A 64 -5.12 -0.72 12.34
C ALA A 64 -6.19 -0.74 13.47
N GLY A 65 -6.26 -1.80 14.28
CA GLY A 65 -7.28 -1.95 15.32
C GLY A 65 -8.67 -2.34 14.79
N LEU A 66 -8.77 -2.76 13.53
CA LEU A 66 -10.02 -3.14 12.87
C LEU A 66 -10.21 -4.67 12.85
N PRO A 67 -11.45 -5.16 12.69
CA PRO A 67 -11.71 -6.58 12.43
C PRO A 67 -10.99 -7.08 11.16
N PRO A 68 -10.47 -8.32 11.14
CA PRO A 68 -9.70 -8.86 10.00
C PRO A 68 -10.43 -8.80 8.65
N GLN A 69 -11.76 -8.92 8.65
CA GLN A 69 -12.59 -8.90 7.45
C GLN A 69 -12.53 -7.56 6.72
N VAL A 70 -12.32 -6.45 7.46
CA VAL A 70 -12.14 -5.12 6.87
C VAL A 70 -10.87 -5.06 6.01
N GLY A 71 -9.82 -5.78 6.42
CA GLY A 71 -8.59 -5.92 5.63
C GLY A 71 -8.81 -6.61 4.29
N LEU A 72 -9.71 -7.61 4.25
CA LEU A 72 -10.07 -8.28 3.00
C LEU A 72 -10.84 -7.34 2.06
N TYR A 73 -11.75 -6.53 2.58
CA TYR A 73 -12.43 -5.49 1.79
C TYR A 73 -11.43 -4.47 1.23
N ALA A 74 -10.47 -4.03 2.06
CA ALA A 74 -9.41 -3.11 1.66
C ALA A 74 -8.40 -3.71 0.68
N SER A 75 -8.29 -5.03 0.59
CA SER A 75 -7.46 -5.74 -0.38
C SER A 75 -8.17 -5.96 -1.72
N ILE A 76 -9.46 -6.27 -1.71
CA ILE A 76 -10.22 -6.63 -2.91
C ILE A 76 -10.63 -5.38 -3.69
N THR A 77 -11.32 -4.44 -3.05
CA THR A 77 -11.96 -3.31 -3.73
C THR A 77 -10.94 -2.41 -4.47
N PRO A 78 -9.80 -2.02 -3.88
CA PRO A 78 -8.83 -1.17 -4.57
C PRO A 78 -8.15 -1.85 -5.76
N VAL A 79 -7.88 -3.16 -5.69
CA VAL A 79 -7.31 -3.92 -6.82
C VAL A 79 -8.26 -3.90 -8.01
N PHE A 80 -9.54 -4.15 -7.78
CA PHE A 80 -10.55 -4.10 -8.85
C PHE A 80 -10.66 -2.71 -9.47
N ILE A 81 -10.71 -1.66 -8.64
CA ILE A 81 -10.77 -0.27 -9.12
C ILE A 81 -9.48 0.09 -9.89
N TYR A 82 -8.32 -0.28 -9.37
CA TYR A 82 -7.03 0.00 -10.00
C TYR A 82 -6.84 -0.80 -11.30
N GLY A 83 -7.36 -2.02 -11.42
CA GLY A 83 -7.35 -2.76 -12.69
C GLY A 83 -8.09 -2.03 -13.82
N LEU A 84 -9.13 -1.25 -13.48
CA LEU A 84 -9.92 -0.48 -14.44
C LEU A 84 -9.34 0.92 -14.72
N LEU A 85 -8.71 1.57 -13.74
CA LEU A 85 -8.29 2.97 -13.84
C LEU A 85 -6.76 3.15 -13.87
N GLY A 86 -6.02 2.10 -13.54
CA GLY A 86 -4.58 2.12 -13.31
C GLY A 86 -3.77 2.17 -14.59
N SER A 87 -2.68 2.92 -14.55
CA SER A 87 -1.77 3.12 -15.68
C SER A 87 -0.71 2.02 -15.82
N SER A 88 -0.42 1.28 -14.74
CA SER A 88 0.56 0.20 -14.74
C SER A 88 -0.12 -1.17 -14.67
N ARG A 89 0.25 -2.07 -15.59
CA ARG A 89 -0.22 -3.48 -15.62
C ARG A 89 0.23 -4.32 -14.43
N THR A 90 1.36 -3.96 -13.81
CA THR A 90 2.03 -4.81 -12.80
C THR A 90 1.91 -4.28 -11.38
N LEU A 91 1.32 -3.10 -11.19
CA LEU A 91 1.16 -2.53 -9.85
C LEU A 91 -0.03 -3.17 -9.14
N ALA A 92 0.25 -3.90 -8.06
CA ALA A 92 -0.77 -4.35 -7.12
C ALA A 92 -1.00 -3.25 -6.07
N VAL A 93 -2.27 -2.90 -5.86
CA VAL A 93 -2.69 -1.95 -4.82
C VAL A 93 -3.30 -2.73 -3.67
N GLY A 94 -3.02 -2.35 -2.44
CA GLY A 94 -3.60 -3.04 -1.28
C GLY A 94 -3.33 -2.27 0.02
N PRO A 95 -3.80 -2.81 1.16
CA PRO A 95 -3.49 -2.24 2.45
C PRO A 95 -1.97 -2.26 2.69
N VAL A 96 -1.47 -1.22 3.35
CA VAL A 96 -0.04 -1.08 3.68
C VAL A 96 0.11 -0.96 5.19
N ALA A 97 1.13 -1.61 5.75
CA ALA A 97 1.37 -1.66 7.19
C ALA A 97 1.47 -0.27 7.82
N ILE A 98 2.20 0.65 7.16
CA ILE A 98 2.43 2.01 7.68
C ILE A 98 1.13 2.80 7.74
N VAL A 99 0.32 2.74 6.68
CA VAL A 99 -0.99 3.41 6.65
C VAL A 99 -1.91 2.85 7.74
N SER A 100 -1.82 1.54 8.00
CA SER A 100 -2.58 0.89 9.07
C SER A 100 -2.21 1.41 10.45
N LEU A 101 -0.92 1.62 10.72
CA LEU A 101 -0.46 2.27 11.96
C LEU A 101 -0.96 3.72 12.07
N MET A 102 -0.95 4.48 10.97
CA MET A 102 -1.44 5.86 10.98
C MET A 102 -2.95 5.93 11.25
N VAL A 103 -3.73 4.97 10.74
CA VAL A 103 -5.16 4.85 11.07
C VAL A 103 -5.34 4.53 12.55
N ALA A 104 -4.56 3.57 13.09
CA ALA A 104 -4.59 3.23 14.51
C ALA A 104 -4.31 4.44 15.41
N ALA A 105 -3.24 5.18 15.10
CA ALA A 105 -2.83 6.37 15.84
C ALA A 105 -3.85 7.52 15.71
N GLY A 106 -4.42 7.72 14.52
CA GLY A 106 -5.39 8.80 14.27
C GLY A 106 -6.76 8.56 14.88
N LEU A 107 -7.23 7.30 14.91
CA LEU A 107 -8.57 6.95 15.40
C LEU A 107 -8.60 6.46 16.85
N GLY A 108 -7.47 5.99 17.38
CA GLY A 108 -7.36 5.48 18.75
C GLY A 108 -8.00 6.40 19.80
N PRO A 109 -7.70 7.71 19.81
CA PRO A 109 -8.27 8.66 20.78
C PRO A 109 -9.77 8.97 20.58
N ILE A 110 -10.33 8.69 19.40
CA ILE A 110 -11.66 9.18 18.98
C ILE A 110 -12.76 8.17 19.31
N ALA A 111 -12.45 6.87 19.26
CA ALA A 111 -13.48 5.83 19.28
C ALA A 111 -13.97 5.41 20.68
N ASN A 112 -13.38 5.93 21.77
CA ASN A 112 -13.77 5.63 23.16
C ASN A 112 -13.96 4.13 23.48
N GLY A 113 -13.28 3.23 22.75
CA GLY A 113 -13.38 1.79 22.92
C GLY A 113 -14.59 1.11 22.27
N ASP A 114 -15.48 1.84 21.59
CA ASP A 114 -16.59 1.24 20.83
C ASP A 114 -16.15 0.82 19.43
N VAL A 115 -16.27 -0.48 19.14
CA VAL A 115 -15.89 -1.08 17.86
C VAL A 115 -16.75 -0.56 16.71
N ALA A 116 -18.05 -0.35 16.93
CA ALA A 116 -18.95 0.11 15.87
C ALA A 116 -18.59 1.55 15.46
N THR A 117 -18.39 2.43 16.45
CA THR A 117 -17.90 3.80 16.23
C THR A 117 -16.52 3.82 15.56
N TYR A 118 -15.60 2.92 15.97
CA TYR A 118 -14.28 2.82 15.35
C TYR A 118 -14.34 2.51 13.85
N ILE A 119 -15.18 1.54 13.46
CA ILE A 119 -15.37 1.16 12.05
C ILE A 119 -15.96 2.33 11.24
N GLN A 120 -16.97 3.02 11.79
CA GLN A 120 -17.56 4.19 11.14
C GLN A 120 -16.55 5.33 10.96
N ALA A 121 -15.73 5.59 11.98
CA ALA A 121 -14.67 6.58 11.91
C ALA A 121 -13.62 6.20 10.85
N ALA A 122 -13.24 4.92 10.75
CA ALA A 122 -12.32 4.44 9.73
C ALA A 122 -12.86 4.58 8.30
N ILE A 123 -14.14 4.27 8.08
CA ILE A 123 -14.80 4.47 6.79
C ILE A 123 -14.84 5.96 6.43
N THR A 124 -15.17 6.82 7.39
CA THR A 124 -15.21 8.27 7.20
C THR A 124 -13.83 8.83 6.89
N LEU A 125 -12.80 8.40 7.61
CA LEU A 125 -11.41 8.78 7.36
C LEU A 125 -10.96 8.35 5.96
N ALA A 126 -11.26 7.11 5.56
CA ALA A 126 -10.93 6.60 4.23
C ALA A 126 -11.62 7.44 3.13
N LEU A 127 -12.88 7.81 3.32
CA LEU A 127 -13.62 8.67 2.39
C LEU A 127 -12.98 10.07 2.29
N LEU A 128 -12.66 10.70 3.41
CA LEU A 128 -12.02 12.02 3.44
C LEU A 128 -10.65 11.99 2.76
N VAL A 129 -9.83 10.99 3.06
CA VAL A 129 -8.52 10.80 2.41
C VAL A 129 -8.70 10.59 0.91
N GLY A 130 -9.68 9.80 0.47
CA GLY A 130 -9.97 9.60 -0.94
C GLY A 130 -10.37 10.89 -1.65
N VAL A 131 -11.27 11.69 -1.05
CA VAL A 131 -11.66 13.01 -1.58
C VAL A 131 -10.45 13.95 -1.66
N MET A 132 -9.62 13.98 -0.62
CA MET A 132 -8.40 14.78 -0.61
C MET A 132 -7.41 14.33 -1.69
N GLN A 133 -7.23 13.03 -1.91
CA GLN A 133 -6.36 12.49 -2.96
C GLN A 133 -6.86 12.86 -4.35
N VAL A 134 -8.18 12.76 -4.59
CA VAL A 134 -8.80 13.20 -5.85
C VAL A 134 -8.60 14.71 -6.06
N ALA A 135 -8.84 15.53 -5.03
CA ALA A 135 -8.61 16.97 -5.09
C ALA A 135 -7.14 17.32 -5.37
N MET A 136 -6.19 16.68 -4.67
CA MET A 136 -4.76 16.84 -4.92
C MET A 136 -4.35 16.39 -6.34
N GLY A 137 -4.99 15.35 -6.87
CA GLY A 137 -4.83 14.89 -8.25
C GLY A 137 -5.25 15.95 -9.26
N PHE A 138 -6.41 16.59 -9.06
CA PHE A 138 -6.87 17.71 -9.90
C PHE A 138 -5.94 18.92 -9.81
N LEU A 139 -5.46 19.25 -8.62
CA LEU A 139 -4.50 20.33 -8.39
C LEU A 139 -3.07 19.96 -8.82
N ARG A 140 -2.83 18.72 -9.28
CA ARG A 140 -1.53 18.17 -9.70
C ARG A 140 -0.44 18.30 -8.64
N ILE A 141 -0.80 18.26 -7.36
CA ILE A 141 0.11 18.44 -6.22
C ILE A 141 1.10 17.26 -6.09
N GLY A 142 0.87 16.15 -6.80
CA GLY A 142 1.80 15.01 -6.85
C GLY A 142 3.24 15.36 -7.23
N PHE A 143 3.49 16.51 -7.88
CA PHE A 143 4.84 16.99 -8.14
C PHE A 143 5.67 17.20 -6.86
N LEU A 144 5.02 17.46 -5.71
CA LEU A 144 5.68 17.62 -4.41
C LEU A 144 6.37 16.32 -3.95
N VAL A 145 5.87 15.16 -4.36
CA VAL A 145 6.48 13.86 -4.02
C VAL A 145 7.89 13.75 -4.59
N ASN A 146 8.19 14.44 -5.71
CA ASN A 146 9.52 14.46 -6.31
C ASN A 146 10.56 15.25 -5.49
N PHE A 147 10.14 16.04 -4.51
CA PHE A 147 11.04 16.73 -3.57
C PHE A 147 11.36 15.91 -2.32
N LEU A 148 10.71 14.75 -2.14
CA LEU A 148 11.06 13.84 -1.06
C LEU A 148 12.36 13.13 -1.43
N SER A 149 13.40 13.39 -0.64
CA SER A 149 14.70 12.76 -0.87
C SER A 149 14.65 11.27 -0.55
N HIS A 150 15.42 10.48 -1.30
CA HIS A 150 15.55 9.05 -1.06
C HIS A 150 15.91 8.71 0.41
N PRO A 151 16.84 9.43 1.09
CA PRO A 151 17.12 9.20 2.51
C PRO A 151 15.91 9.38 3.44
N VAL A 152 15.03 10.34 3.16
CA VAL A 152 13.82 10.57 3.98
C VAL A 152 12.85 9.40 3.85
N LEU A 153 12.63 8.91 2.62
CA LEU A 153 11.76 7.76 2.37
C LEU A 153 12.29 6.48 3.02
N VAL A 154 13.60 6.23 2.90
CA VAL A 154 14.26 5.07 3.52
C VAL A 154 14.24 5.18 5.04
N GLY A 155 14.53 6.35 5.61
CA GLY A 155 14.49 6.58 7.05
C GLY A 155 13.09 6.38 7.63
N PHE A 156 12.06 6.90 6.95
CA PHE A 156 10.66 6.70 7.35
C PHE A 156 10.25 5.22 7.30
N ALA A 157 10.60 4.51 6.21
CA ALA A 157 10.30 3.10 6.08
C ALA A 157 11.02 2.25 7.14
N ALA A 158 12.29 2.56 7.45
CA ALA A 158 13.07 1.87 8.48
C ALA A 158 12.47 2.10 9.88
N ALA A 159 12.10 3.33 10.22
CA ALA A 159 11.43 3.64 11.48
C ALA A 159 10.09 2.89 11.60
N ALA A 160 9.28 2.89 10.53
CA ALA A 160 8.02 2.16 10.53
C ALA A 160 8.23 0.64 10.67
N ALA A 161 9.24 0.06 10.03
CA ALA A 161 9.58 -1.35 10.18
C ALA A 161 9.93 -1.71 11.63
N ILE A 162 10.70 -0.85 12.32
CA ILE A 162 11.02 -1.01 13.75
C ILE A 162 9.73 -0.98 14.59
N VAL A 163 8.87 0.02 14.39
CA VAL A 163 7.60 0.14 15.13
C VAL A 163 6.69 -1.07 14.90
N ILE A 164 6.55 -1.52 13.65
CA ILE A 164 5.74 -2.69 13.30
C ILE A 164 6.31 -3.94 13.97
N GLY A 165 7.63 -4.15 13.89
CA GLY A 165 8.32 -5.29 14.49
C GLY A 165 8.12 -5.36 16.00
N PHE A 166 8.32 -4.24 16.70
CA PHE A 166 8.04 -4.16 18.14
C PHE A 166 6.56 -4.38 18.47
N GLY A 167 5.65 -3.91 17.62
CA GLY A 167 4.21 -4.17 17.75
C GLY A 167 3.83 -5.65 17.65
N GLN A 168 4.70 -6.52 17.11
CA GLN A 168 4.49 -7.97 17.06
C GLN A 168 5.09 -8.74 18.23
N MET A 169 5.87 -8.10 19.12
CA MET A 169 6.58 -8.81 20.21
C MET A 169 5.64 -9.58 21.14
N LYS A 170 4.41 -9.12 21.33
CA LYS A 170 3.39 -9.86 22.11
C LYS A 170 3.08 -11.26 21.55
N TYR A 171 3.16 -11.43 20.23
CA TYR A 171 2.92 -12.74 19.60
C TYR A 171 4.15 -13.64 19.67
N VAL A 172 5.36 -13.06 19.80
CA VAL A 172 6.63 -13.79 19.87
C VAL A 172 7.00 -14.16 21.30
N LEU A 173 6.71 -13.29 22.28
CA LEU A 173 7.10 -13.48 23.68
C LEU A 173 6.05 -14.22 24.53
N GLY A 174 4.84 -14.41 24.01
CA GLY A 174 3.80 -15.19 24.67
C GLY A 174 3.12 -14.51 25.88
N PHE A 175 3.36 -13.22 26.12
CA PHE A 175 2.66 -12.44 27.16
C PHE A 175 1.99 -11.18 26.59
N SER A 176 0.99 -10.68 27.31
CA SER A 176 0.20 -9.53 26.89
C SER A 176 1.00 -8.23 27.06
N VAL A 177 1.42 -7.63 25.94
CA VAL A 177 2.00 -6.28 25.93
C VAL A 177 0.86 -5.28 25.69
N PRO A 178 0.63 -4.31 26.61
CA PRO A 178 -0.33 -3.24 26.40
C PRO A 178 -0.07 -2.49 25.09
N ARG A 179 -1.14 -2.08 24.40
CA ARG A 179 -1.01 -1.17 23.24
C ARG A 179 -0.78 0.25 23.78
N GLY A 180 0.42 0.77 23.58
CA GLY A 180 0.80 2.13 23.97
C GLY A 180 1.76 2.75 22.96
N GLU A 181 2.35 3.89 23.34
CA GLU A 181 3.39 4.54 22.55
C GLU A 181 4.61 3.62 22.39
N PHE A 182 5.40 3.81 21.34
CA PHE A 182 6.54 2.94 21.05
C PHE A 182 7.50 2.82 22.25
N PHE A 183 7.87 3.93 22.88
CA PHE A 183 8.79 3.93 24.02
C PHE A 183 8.21 3.24 25.26
N GLU A 184 6.90 3.39 25.49
CA GLU A 184 6.20 2.70 26.57
C GLU A 184 6.20 1.18 26.35
N THR A 185 5.91 0.78 25.11
CA THR A 185 5.92 -0.63 24.68
C THR A 185 7.32 -1.25 24.86
N VAL A 186 8.38 -0.55 24.46
CA VAL A 186 9.77 -0.99 24.63
C VAL A 186 10.12 -1.11 26.11
N HIS A 187 9.81 -0.09 26.91
CA HIS A 187 10.10 -0.08 28.34
C HIS A 187 9.38 -1.23 29.07
N TYR A 188 8.08 -1.41 28.80
CA TYR A 188 7.29 -2.50 29.36
C TYR A 188 7.85 -3.87 28.99
N THR A 189 8.23 -4.06 27.71
CA THR A 189 8.77 -5.33 27.21
C THR A 189 10.10 -5.68 27.87
N ILE A 190 10.98 -4.70 28.12
CA ILE A 190 12.25 -4.92 28.81
C ILE A 190 12.02 -5.34 30.26
N LEU A 191 11.06 -4.72 30.95
CA LEU A 191 10.76 -5.03 32.35
C LEU A 191 10.17 -6.43 32.54
N HIS A 192 9.32 -6.88 31.61
CA HIS A 192 8.61 -8.16 31.72
C HIS A 192 9.29 -9.28 30.91
N LEU A 193 10.55 -9.10 30.50
CA LEU A 193 11.27 -10.09 29.71
C LEU A 193 11.46 -11.42 30.46
N ALA A 194 11.47 -11.39 31.79
CA ALA A 194 11.54 -12.60 32.63
C ALA A 194 10.24 -13.44 32.60
N GLU A 195 9.12 -12.88 32.14
CA GLU A 195 7.81 -13.54 32.07
C GLU A 195 7.55 -14.19 30.70
N THR A 196 8.58 -14.23 29.84
CA THR A 196 8.48 -14.78 28.48
C THR A 196 8.14 -16.27 28.51
N ASN A 197 7.11 -16.67 27.75
CA ASN A 197 6.74 -18.06 27.59
C ASN A 197 7.33 -18.61 26.27
N LEU A 198 8.41 -19.39 26.40
CA LEU A 198 9.15 -19.98 25.27
C LEU A 198 8.38 -21.05 24.48
N ALA A 199 7.18 -21.46 24.92
CA ALA A 199 6.41 -22.56 24.34
C ALA A 199 5.24 -22.12 23.43
N THR A 200 5.16 -20.83 23.06
CA THR A 200 4.13 -20.27 22.15
C THR A 200 4.73 -20.02 20.79
#